data_AF-A0A7W1Q7Q0-F1
#
_entry.id   AF-A0A7W1Q7Q0-F1
#
_cell.length_a   1.000
_cell.length_b   1.000
_cell.length_c   1.000
_cell.angle_alpha   90.00
_cell.angle_beta   90.00
_cell.angle_gamma   90.00
#
_symmetry.space_group_name_H-M   'P 1'
#
loop_
_entity.id
_entity.type
_entity.pdbx_description
1 polymer ?
#
loop_
_entity_poly.entity_id
_entity_poly.type
_entity_poly.pdbx_seq_one_letter_code
_entity_poly.pdbx_strand_id
1 'polypeptide(L)'
;MATSHVLHLEFGRHYPVVVRGEGVRVEDSAGKRYLDAMSGGSMAATLGHGRRDIIASARRQAERLSYIHNERLTNPAQERLAQELVDVAPEGFT
;
A
#
# COMPACT_ATOMS: atom_id res chain seq x y z
N MET A 1 24.01 -3.87 -19.37
CA MET A 1 23.04 -3.89 -18.25
C MET A 1 22.55 -2.47 -18.05
N ALA A 2 21.27 -2.27 -17.75
CA ALA A 2 20.72 -0.92 -17.57
C ALA A 2 21.29 -0.28 -16.29
N THR A 3 21.80 0.94 -16.39
CA THR A 3 22.26 1.72 -15.23
C THR A 3 21.07 2.03 -14.33
N SER A 4 21.09 1.50 -13.10
CA SER A 4 20.12 1.90 -12.08
C SER A 4 20.48 3.29 -11.56
N HIS A 5 19.49 4.18 -11.52
CA HIS A 5 19.60 5.49 -10.87
C HIS A 5 18.99 5.47 -9.46
N VAL A 6 18.61 4.29 -8.96
CA VAL A 6 18.09 4.10 -7.61
C VAL A 6 19.27 3.90 -6.66
N LEU A 7 19.29 4.68 -5.58
CA LEU A 7 20.21 4.46 -4.46
C LEU A 7 19.71 3.28 -3.62
N HIS A 8 20.23 2.09 -3.89
CA HIS A 8 19.92 0.91 -3.10
C HIS A 8 20.59 0.95 -1.72
N LEU A 9 19.99 0.24 -0.75
CA LEU A 9 20.54 0.13 0.61
C LEU A 9 21.92 -0.55 0.63
N GLU A 10 22.11 -1.57 -0.22
CA GLU A 10 23.41 -2.20 -0.44
C GLU A 10 24.00 -1.72 -1.77
N PHE A 11 25.12 -1.01 -1.73
CA PHE A 11 25.79 -0.51 -2.92
C PHE A 11 26.36 -1.64 -3.78
N GLY A 12 26.22 -1.52 -5.10
CA GLY A 12 26.70 -2.51 -6.07
C GLY A 12 25.83 -3.77 -6.17
N ARG A 13 24.83 -3.95 -5.30
CA ARG A 13 23.88 -5.05 -5.40
C ARG A 13 22.80 -4.73 -6.44
N HIS A 14 22.43 -5.77 -7.18
CA HIS A 14 21.38 -5.71 -8.19
C HIS A 14 20.17 -6.50 -7.68
N TYR A 15 18.98 -5.91 -7.80
CA TYR A 15 17.73 -6.50 -7.31
C TYR A 15 16.79 -6.81 -8.48
N PRO A 16 15.96 -7.87 -8.39
CA PRO A 16 14.88 -8.09 -9.34
C PRO A 16 13.92 -6.88 -9.35
N VAL A 17 13.51 -6.46 -10.54
CA VAL A 17 12.53 -5.38 -10.71
C VAL A 17 11.14 -5.99 -10.67
N VAL A 18 10.42 -5.82 -9.55
CA VAL A 18 9.03 -6.30 -9.43
C VAL A 18 8.10 -5.41 -10.25
N VAL A 19 7.28 -6.01 -11.12
CA VAL A 19 6.41 -5.30 -12.08
C VAL A 19 4.92 -5.55 -11.87
N ARG A 20 4.55 -6.64 -11.19
CA ARG A 20 3.14 -6.98 -10.92
C ARG A 20 3.00 -7.66 -9.57
N GLY A 21 1.87 -7.40 -8.90
CA GLY A 21 1.43 -8.14 -7.73
C GLY A 21 -0.03 -8.55 -7.87
N GLU A 22 -0.36 -9.77 -7.44
CA GLU A 22 -1.72 -10.30 -7.41
C GLU A 22 -1.90 -11.31 -6.26
N GLY A 23 -2.84 -11.00 -5.36
CA GLY A 23 -3.05 -11.79 -4.15
C GLY A 23 -1.76 -11.86 -3.34
N VAL A 24 -1.29 -13.07 -3.06
CA VAL A 24 -0.05 -13.32 -2.29
C VAL A 24 1.19 -13.45 -3.17
N ARG A 25 1.12 -13.12 -4.47
CA ARG A 25 2.24 -13.31 -5.40
C ARG A 25 2.69 -12.01 -6.02
N VAL A 26 3.98 -11.93 -6.29
CA VAL A 26 4.60 -10.85 -7.09
C VAL A 26 5.40 -11.44 -8.24
N GLU A 27 5.54 -10.69 -9.33
CA GLU A 27 6.23 -11.08 -10.55
C GLU A 27 7.28 -10.03 -10.91
N ASP A 28 8.49 -10.48 -11.25
CA ASP A 28 9.56 -9.60 -11.72
C ASP A 28 9.52 -9.37 -13.24
N SER A 29 10.34 -8.44 -13.72
CA SER A 29 10.45 -8.10 -15.14
C SER A 29 10.99 -9.24 -16.02
N ALA A 30 11.50 -10.32 -15.42
CA ALA A 30 11.93 -11.52 -16.12
C ALA A 30 10.83 -12.61 -16.14
N GLY A 31 9.64 -12.32 -15.60
CA GLY A 31 8.51 -13.24 -15.52
C GLY A 31 8.60 -14.24 -14.36
N LYS A 32 9.58 -14.11 -13.47
CA LYS A 32 9.69 -15.00 -12.30
C LYS A 32 8.67 -14.56 -11.25
N ARG A 33 7.90 -15.54 -10.76
CA ARG A 33 6.88 -15.33 -9.73
C ARG A 33 7.39 -15.76 -8.36
N TYR A 34 7.13 -14.92 -7.37
CA TYR A 34 7.51 -15.10 -5.97
C TYR A 34 6.27 -15.17 -5.11
N LEU A 35 6.33 -15.96 -4.04
CA LEU A 35 5.37 -15.88 -2.95
C LEU A 35 5.79 -14.74 -2.02
N ASP A 36 4.89 -13.78 -1.82
CA ASP A 36 5.04 -12.75 -0.81
C ASP A 36 4.62 -13.31 0.55
N ALA A 37 5.56 -13.96 1.22
CA ALA A 37 5.34 -14.60 2.52
C ALA A 37 5.45 -13.63 3.70
N MET A 38 5.62 -12.32 3.45
CA MET A 38 5.83 -11.32 4.50
C MET A 38 4.98 -10.06 4.29
N SER A 39 3.93 -10.16 3.47
CA SER A 39 2.95 -9.09 3.21
C SER A 39 3.63 -7.76 2.85
N GLY A 40 4.45 -7.77 1.78
CA GLY A 40 5.18 -6.61 1.28
C GLY A 40 6.50 -6.34 1.99
N GLY A 41 7.00 -7.29 2.79
CA GLY A 41 8.27 -7.16 3.52
C GLY A 41 8.18 -6.33 4.80
N SER A 42 7.03 -5.73 5.10
CA SER A 42 6.81 -4.87 6.27
C SER A 42 5.42 -5.02 6.87
N MET A 43 4.68 -6.08 6.48
CA MET A 43 3.26 -6.24 6.79
C MET A 43 2.38 -5.09 6.25
N ALA A 44 2.82 -4.39 5.20
CA ALA A 44 2.04 -3.33 4.56
C ALA A 44 0.95 -3.86 3.60
N ALA A 45 1.12 -5.08 3.05
CA ALA A 45 0.21 -5.67 2.07
C ALA A 45 -0.62 -6.83 2.67
N THR A 46 -1.15 -6.67 3.90
CA THR A 46 -1.91 -7.72 4.60
C THR A 46 -3.14 -8.22 3.86
N LEU A 47 -3.74 -7.37 3.02
CA LEU A 47 -4.90 -7.71 2.19
C LEU A 47 -4.52 -8.27 0.82
N GLY A 48 -3.23 -8.47 0.56
CA GLY A 48 -2.68 -8.91 -0.72
C GLY A 48 -2.62 -7.79 -1.76
N HIS A 49 -1.96 -8.10 -2.88
CA HIS A 49 -1.72 -7.19 -3.99
C HIS A 49 -2.89 -7.16 -4.99
N GLY A 50 -3.13 -6.02 -5.62
CA GLY A 50 -4.07 -5.90 -6.76
C GLY A 50 -5.56 -5.85 -6.40
N ARG A 51 -5.93 -5.55 -5.15
CA ARG A 51 -7.30 -5.33 -4.68
C ARG A 51 -8.00 -4.17 -5.45
N ARG A 52 -8.79 -4.52 -6.46
CA ARG A 52 -9.43 -3.54 -7.38
C ARG A 52 -10.37 -2.56 -6.68
N ASP A 53 -11.05 -3.00 -5.64
CA ASP A 53 -11.95 -2.18 -4.84
C ASP A 53 -11.20 -1.12 -4.00
N ILE A 54 -10.06 -1.47 -3.41
CA ILE A 54 -9.17 -0.51 -2.71
C ILE A 54 -8.61 0.50 -3.72
N ILE A 55 -8.11 0.02 -4.86
CA ILE A 55 -7.60 0.88 -5.94
C ILE A 55 -8.68 1.87 -6.40
N ALA A 56 -9.90 1.38 -6.63
CA ALA A 56 -11.01 2.23 -7.04
C ALA A 56 -11.39 3.24 -5.95
N SER A 57 -11.37 2.87 -4.68
CA SER A 57 -11.64 3.78 -3.56
C SER A 57 -10.58 4.89 -3.46
N ALA A 58 -9.31 4.52 -3.50
CA ALA A 58 -8.18 5.46 -3.47
C ALA A 58 -8.23 6.43 -4.67
N ARG A 59 -8.50 5.92 -5.88
CA ARG A 59 -8.68 6.75 -7.08
C ARG A 59 -9.79 7.78 -6.90
N ARG A 60 -10.99 7.35 -6.51
CA ARG A 60 -12.14 8.26 -6.32
C ARG A 60 -11.83 9.33 -5.28
N GLN A 61 -11.16 8.95 -4.18
CA GLN A 61 -10.78 9.91 -3.16
C GLN A 61 -9.74 10.90 -3.69
N ALA A 62 -8.71 10.44 -4.40
CA ALA A 62 -7.68 11.30 -4.96
C ALA A 62 -8.22 12.31 -5.99
N GLU A 63 -9.20 11.89 -6.81
CA GLU A 63 -9.91 12.76 -7.76
C GLU A 63 -10.76 13.83 -7.06
N ARG A 64 -11.28 13.54 -5.85
CA ARG A 64 -12.10 14.48 -5.06
C ARG A 64 -11.26 15.41 -4.17
N LEU A 65 -10.28 14.84 -3.47
CA LEU A 65 -9.38 15.52 -2.55
C LEU A 65 -8.13 14.63 -2.35
N SER A 66 -7.05 14.96 -3.05
CA SER A 66 -5.79 14.21 -2.99
C SER A 66 -5.05 14.40 -1.67
N TYR A 67 -5.02 15.63 -1.14
CA TYR A 67 -4.36 15.94 0.11
C TYR A 67 -4.86 17.27 0.70
N ILE A 68 -4.92 17.33 2.03
CA ILE A 68 -5.04 18.56 2.79
C ILE A 68 -4.28 18.38 4.12
N HIS A 69 -3.67 19.45 4.62
CA HIS A 69 -3.07 19.44 5.95
C HIS A 69 -4.18 19.41 7.01
N ASN A 70 -4.06 18.52 7.99
CA ASN A 70 -5.12 18.18 8.93
C ASN A 70 -5.04 18.91 10.29
N GLU A 71 -4.20 19.93 10.44
CA GLU A 71 -4.06 20.66 11.73
C GLU A 71 -5.36 21.35 12.17
N ARG A 72 -6.15 21.90 11.23
CA ARG A 72 -7.42 22.58 11.53
C ARG A 72 -8.58 22.12 10.65
N LEU A 73 -8.39 21.03 9.91
CA LEU A 73 -9.33 20.54 8.92
C LEU A 73 -9.47 19.03 9.05
N THR A 74 -10.67 18.53 8.74
CA THR A 74 -10.97 17.10 8.64
C THR A 74 -11.58 16.79 7.26
N ASN A 75 -11.87 15.53 6.99
CA ASN A 75 -12.56 15.11 5.78
C ASN A 75 -13.49 13.90 6.04
N PRO A 76 -14.52 13.68 5.20
CA PRO A 76 -15.50 12.61 5.43
C PRO A 76 -14.93 11.19 5.49
N ALA A 77 -13.79 10.91 4.84
CA ALA A 77 -13.17 9.59 4.92
C ALA A 77 -12.49 9.37 6.28
N GLN A 78 -11.84 10.40 6.83
CA GLN A 78 -11.25 10.38 8.16
C GLN A 78 -12.32 10.20 9.25
N GLU A 79 -13.41 10.98 9.21
CA GLU A 79 -14.50 10.88 10.19
C GLU A 79 -15.14 9.49 10.21
N ARG A 80 -15.43 8.91 9.03
CA ARG A 80 -16.00 7.56 8.94
C ARG A 80 -15.04 6.50 9.46
N LEU A 81 -13.76 6.58 9.09
CA LEU A 81 -12.75 5.62 9.55
C LEU A 81 -12.60 5.68 11.08
N ALA A 82 -12.62 6.87 11.67
CA ALA A 82 -12.56 7.01 13.12
C ALA A 82 -13.74 6.31 13.81
N GLN A 83 -14.96 6.51 13.30
CA GLN A 83 -16.14 5.81 13.82
C GLN A 83 -16.04 4.28 13.67
N GLU A 84 -15.69 3.79 12.47
CA GLU A 84 -15.56 2.35 12.20
C GLU A 84 -14.51 1.68 13.10
N LEU A 85 -13.43 2.41 13.45
CA LEU A 85 -12.40 1.92 14.35
C LEU A 85 -12.90 1.80 15.79
N VAL A 86 -13.66 2.79 16.27
CA VAL A 86 -14.27 2.74 17.61
C VAL A 86 -15.28 1.60 17.70
N ASP A 87 -16.08 1.37 16.66
CA ASP A 87 -17.12 0.33 16.63
C ASP A 87 -16.54 -1.09 16.76
N VAL A 88 -15.30 -1.33 16.32
CA VAL A 88 -14.62 -2.63 16.43
C VAL A 88 -13.60 -2.69 17.57
N ALA A 89 -13.35 -1.58 18.24
CA ALA A 89 -12.40 -1.52 19.34
C ALA A 89 -12.98 -2.15 20.62
N PRO A 90 -12.13 -2.62 21.54
CA PRO A 90 -12.56 -3.03 22.87
C PRO A 90 -13.23 -1.88 23.65
N GLU A 91 -13.96 -2.24 24.69
CA GLU A 91 -14.54 -1.27 25.62
C GLU A 91 -13.45 -0.34 26.19
N GLY A 92 -13.74 0.98 26.23
CA GLY A 92 -12.81 2.00 26.72
C GLY A 92 -12.08 2.81 25.64
N PHE A 93 -12.27 2.49 24.36
CA PHE A 93 -11.86 3.34 23.23
C PHE A 93 -13.07 4.18 22.76
N THR A 94 -12.88 5.49 22.59
CA THR A 94 -13.92 6.47 22.19
C THR A 94 -13.40 7.43 21.14
#